data_AF-A0A7C8J121-F1
#
_entry.id   AF-A0A7C8J121-F1
#
_cell.length_a   1.000
_cell.length_b   1.000
_cell.length_c   1.000
_cell.angle_alpha   90.00
_cell.angle_beta   90.00
_cell.angle_gamma   90.00
#
_symmetry.space_group_name_H-M   'P 1'
#
loop_
_entity.id
_entity.type
_entity.pdbx_description
1 polymer ?
#
loop_
_entity_poly.entity_id
_entity_poly.type
_entity_poly.pdbx_seq_one_letter_code
_entity_poly.pdbx_strand_id
1 'polypeptide(L)'
;MRLTARLFSTPVTPQNLLSKNTLALLPPIPLYRRILRAHRHLPAEQRALGDHYVRDEWRKHKDVENPVHIIAFLTEWQLYAQHLEGETWRDAKLDMSKLDKMSDDQIGQLYELMKKARNEDDDSSS
;
A
#
# COMPACT_ATOMS: atom_id res chain seq x y z
N MET A 1 16.50 -62.18 -14.41
CA MET A 1 15.28 -61.96 -13.59
C MET A 1 15.18 -60.48 -13.24
N ARG A 2 14.06 -59.88 -13.66
CA ARG A 2 13.41 -58.63 -13.18
C ARG A 2 14.20 -57.31 -13.25
N LEU A 3 13.91 -56.60 -14.35
CA LEU A 3 13.99 -55.15 -14.53
C LEU A 3 13.10 -54.44 -13.50
N THR A 4 13.60 -53.37 -12.89
CA THR A 4 12.75 -52.37 -12.20
C THR A 4 13.13 -50.98 -12.69
N ALA A 5 12.42 -50.51 -13.71
CA ALA A 5 12.42 -49.11 -14.08
C ALA A 5 11.65 -48.32 -13.02
N ARG A 6 12.33 -47.43 -12.28
CA ARG A 6 11.66 -46.41 -11.47
C ARG A 6 11.32 -45.23 -12.38
N LEU A 7 10.05 -45.11 -12.73
CA LEU A 7 9.48 -43.93 -13.35
C LEU A 7 9.42 -42.82 -12.29
N PHE A 8 10.25 -41.79 -12.43
CA PHE A 8 10.06 -40.56 -11.66
C PHE A 8 8.94 -39.75 -12.34
N SER A 9 7.84 -39.57 -11.62
CA SER A 9 6.74 -38.67 -11.98
C SER A 9 7.25 -37.23 -11.91
N THR A 10 7.33 -36.57 -13.06
CA THR A 10 7.47 -35.12 -13.12
C THR A 10 6.12 -34.49 -12.81
N PRO A 11 6.01 -33.51 -11.88
CA PRO A 11 4.80 -32.73 -11.76
C PRO A 11 4.67 -31.88 -13.02
N VAL A 12 3.62 -32.11 -13.80
CA VAL A 12 3.17 -31.20 -14.85
C VAL A 12 2.64 -29.95 -14.15
N THR A 13 3.43 -28.89 -14.14
CA THR A 13 2.97 -27.55 -13.77
C THR A 13 1.88 -27.14 -14.76
N PRO A 14 0.67 -26.78 -14.33
CA PRO A 14 -0.30 -26.18 -15.24
C PRO A 14 0.21 -24.81 -15.66
N GLN A 15 0.85 -24.74 -16.83
CA GLN A 15 1.05 -23.51 -17.58
C GLN A 15 -0.19 -23.25 -18.43
N ASN A 16 -0.97 -22.24 -18.01
CA ASN A 16 -1.91 -21.37 -18.76
C ASN A 16 -3.13 -21.09 -17.86
N LEU A 17 -3.52 -19.86 -17.54
CA LEU A 17 -3.94 -18.80 -18.47
C LEU A 17 -3.78 -17.38 -17.87
N LEU A 18 -2.66 -17.06 -17.24
CA LEU A 18 -2.44 -15.72 -16.67
C LEU A 18 -1.98 -14.70 -17.74
N SER A 19 -2.70 -14.61 -18.85
CA SER A 19 -2.57 -13.56 -19.85
C SER A 19 -3.72 -12.57 -19.70
N LYS A 20 -3.57 -11.71 -18.68
CA LYS A 20 -3.99 -10.31 -18.62
C LYS A 20 -3.45 -9.75 -17.32
N ASN A 21 -2.84 -8.58 -17.43
CA ASN A 21 -2.11 -7.82 -16.41
C ASN A 21 -2.99 -7.45 -15.19
N THR A 22 -3.47 -8.45 -14.46
CA THR A 22 -4.09 -8.30 -13.15
C THR A 22 -2.93 -8.35 -12.16
N LEU A 23 -2.72 -7.28 -11.40
CA LEU A 23 -1.84 -7.34 -10.25
C LEU A 23 -2.32 -8.52 -9.40
N ALA A 24 -1.54 -9.61 -9.37
CA ALA A 24 -1.85 -10.73 -8.50
C ALA A 24 -1.87 -10.17 -7.08
N LEU A 25 -3.07 -10.11 -6.49
CA LEU A 25 -3.29 -9.50 -5.20
C LEU A 25 -2.57 -10.32 -4.14
N LEU A 26 -1.71 -9.69 -3.36
CA LEU A 26 -1.01 -10.36 -2.28
C LEU A 26 -1.99 -10.69 -1.16
N PRO A 27 -1.87 -11.88 -0.53
CA PRO A 27 -2.63 -12.18 0.67
C PRO A 27 -2.31 -11.17 1.81
N PRO A 28 -3.20 -11.01 2.81
CA PRO A 28 -3.09 -9.94 3.80
C PRO A 28 -1.77 -9.91 4.59
N ILE A 29 -1.28 -11.07 5.05
CA ILE A 29 -0.05 -11.15 5.86
C ILE A 29 1.21 -10.88 5.02
N PRO A 30 1.39 -11.49 3.83
CA PRO A 30 2.44 -11.09 2.89
C PRO A 30 2.45 -9.59 2.57
N LEU A 31 1.29 -9.01 2.29
CA LEU A 31 1.17 -7.59 1.97
C LEU A 31 1.57 -6.69 3.16
N TYR A 32 1.08 -7.00 4.35
CA TYR A 32 1.46 -6.31 5.58
C TYR A 32 2.97 -6.30 5.80
N ARG A 33 3.63 -7.46 5.66
CA ARG A 33 5.08 -7.57 5.81
C ARG A 33 5.83 -6.82 4.72
N ARG A 34 5.32 -6.80 3.48
CA ARG A 34 5.91 -6.04 2.38
C ARG A 34 5.91 -4.54 2.68
N ILE A 35 4.79 -4.01 3.14
CA ILE A 35 4.67 -2.58 3.50
C ILE A 35 5.65 -2.21 4.61
N LEU A 36 5.72 -3.00 5.69
CA LEU A 36 6.67 -2.74 6.78
C LEU A 36 8.15 -2.86 6.36
N ARG A 37 8.45 -3.59 5.29
CA ARG A 37 9.79 -3.60 4.69
C ARG A 37 10.03 -2.34 3.89
N ALA A 38 9.06 -1.93 3.07
CA ALA A 38 9.15 -0.69 2.29
C ALA A 38 9.30 0.55 3.19
N HIS A 39 8.62 0.61 4.33
CA HIS A 39 8.80 1.69 5.33
C HIS A 39 10.23 1.83 5.86
N ARG A 40 11.07 0.79 5.79
CA ARG A 40 12.46 0.88 6.26
C ARG A 40 13.31 1.85 5.44
N HIS A 41 12.85 2.19 4.24
CA HIS A 41 13.49 3.18 3.37
C HIS A 41 13.04 4.62 3.66
N LEU A 42 12.04 4.81 4.52
CA LEU A 42 11.57 6.14 4.92
C LEU A 42 12.44 6.77 6.03
N PRO A 43 12.48 8.11 6.11
CA PRO A 43 13.00 8.83 7.26
C PRO A 43 12.36 8.35 8.57
N ALA A 44 13.10 8.42 9.68
CA ALA A 44 12.72 7.80 10.95
C ALA A 44 11.32 8.20 11.45
N GLU A 45 10.98 9.48 11.39
CA GLU A 45 9.67 9.99 11.84
C GLU A 45 8.52 9.51 10.94
N GLN A 46 8.72 9.58 9.61
CA GLN A 46 7.73 9.11 8.63
C GLN A 46 7.50 7.60 8.74
N ARG A 47 8.58 6.83 8.97
CA ARG A 47 8.49 5.40 9.24
C ARG A 47 7.70 5.11 10.51
N ALA A 48 7.99 5.81 11.60
CA ALA A 48 7.29 5.58 12.87
C ALA A 48 5.78 5.86 12.74
N LEU A 49 5.43 6.98 12.08
CA LEU A 49 4.05 7.33 11.77
C LEU A 49 3.38 6.26 10.89
N GLY A 50 4.03 5.86 9.80
CA GLY A 50 3.51 4.86 8.88
C GLY A 50 3.33 3.48 9.53
N ASP A 51 4.33 3.01 10.29
CA ASP A 51 4.28 1.71 10.99
C ASP A 51 3.12 1.66 12.00
N HIS A 52 2.84 2.78 12.69
CA HIS A 52 1.69 2.90 13.59
C HIS A 52 0.37 2.84 12.81
N TYR A 53 0.24 3.65 11.77
CA TYR A 53 -0.98 3.73 10.96
C TYR A 53 -1.34 2.40 10.31
N VAL A 54 -0.37 1.73 9.66
CA VAL A 54 -0.56 0.42 9.03
C VAL A 54 -0.99 -0.63 10.04
N ARG A 55 -0.43 -0.62 11.26
CA ARG A 55 -0.83 -1.56 12.30
C ARG A 55 -2.28 -1.37 12.72
N ASP A 56 -2.71 -0.13 12.89
CA ASP A 56 -4.07 0.18 13.29
C ASP A 56 -5.08 -0.15 12.20
N GLU A 57 -4.78 0.19 10.94
CA GLU A 57 -5.66 -0.12 9.82
C GLU A 57 -5.82 -1.63 9.61
N TRP A 58 -4.76 -2.43 9.71
CA TRP A 58 -4.89 -3.89 9.64
C TRP A 58 -5.70 -4.44 10.81
N ARG A 59 -5.55 -3.88 12.01
CA ARG A 59 -6.33 -4.29 13.18
C ARG A 59 -7.81 -3.98 13.01
N LYS A 60 -8.15 -2.79 12.49
CA LYS A 60 -9.54 -2.39 12.22
C LYS A 60 -10.19 -3.26 11.14
N HIS A 61 -9.41 -3.73 10.17
CA HIS A 61 -9.91 -4.53 9.04
C HIS A 61 -9.79 -6.05 9.24
N LYS A 62 -9.35 -6.53 10.42
CA LYS A 62 -9.08 -7.95 10.66
C LYS A 62 -10.35 -8.84 10.60
N ASP A 63 -11.51 -8.29 10.96
CA ASP A 63 -12.79 -9.01 11.07
C ASP A 63 -13.75 -8.67 9.90
N VAL A 64 -13.26 -8.02 8.84
CA VAL A 64 -14.08 -7.72 7.66
C VAL A 64 -14.28 -8.99 6.84
N GLU A 65 -15.53 -9.40 6.65
CA GLU A 65 -15.88 -10.63 5.93
C GLU A 65 -16.32 -10.37 4.48
N ASN A 66 -16.77 -9.16 4.16
CA ASN A 66 -17.25 -8.84 2.82
C ASN A 66 -16.08 -8.91 1.81
N PRO A 67 -16.12 -9.84 0.84
CA PRO A 67 -14.99 -10.06 -0.07
C PRO A 67 -14.69 -8.83 -0.94
N VAL A 68 -15.70 -8.03 -1.29
CA VAL A 68 -15.49 -6.79 -2.06
C VAL A 68 -14.66 -5.80 -1.26
N HIS A 69 -14.95 -5.65 0.02
CA HIS A 69 -14.21 -4.74 0.90
C HIS A 69 -12.78 -5.24 1.15
N ILE A 70 -12.60 -6.56 1.31
CA ILE A 70 -11.26 -7.18 1.44
C ILE A 70 -10.44 -6.92 0.17
N ILE A 71 -11.02 -7.15 -1.01
CA ILE A 71 -10.34 -6.93 -2.29
C ILE A 71 -9.97 -5.46 -2.46
N ALA A 72 -10.89 -4.53 -2.18
CA ALA A 72 -10.63 -3.10 -2.25
C ALA A 72 -9.49 -2.70 -1.31
N PHE A 73 -9.54 -3.13 -0.05
CA PHE A 73 -8.50 -2.89 0.95
C PHE A 73 -7.14 -3.36 0.46
N LEU A 74 -7.02 -4.63 0.08
CA LEU A 74 -5.75 -5.19 -0.38
C LEU A 74 -5.23 -4.51 -1.65
N THR A 75 -6.13 -4.08 -2.55
CA THR A 75 -5.75 -3.40 -3.80
C THR A 75 -5.11 -2.05 -3.50
N GLU A 76 -5.76 -1.22 -2.69
CA GLU A 76 -5.24 0.08 -2.27
C GLU A 76 -3.89 -0.05 -1.58
N TRP A 77 -3.77 -1.00 -0.65
CA TRP A 77 -2.51 -1.21 0.08
C TRP A 77 -1.39 -1.80 -0.77
N GLN A 78 -1.71 -2.59 -1.79
CA GLN A 78 -0.74 -3.07 -2.76
C GLN A 78 -0.23 -1.94 -3.65
N LEU A 79 -1.12 -1.04 -4.10
CA LEU A 79 -0.74 0.16 -4.82
C LEU A 79 0.14 1.08 -3.96
N TYR A 80 -0.22 1.27 -2.69
CA TYR A 80 0.60 2.04 -1.73
C TYR A 80 2.01 1.47 -1.60
N ALA A 81 2.14 0.15 -1.40
CA ALA A 81 3.44 -0.51 -1.30
C ALA A 81 4.29 -0.31 -2.58
N GLN A 82 3.67 -0.40 -3.75
CA GLN A 82 4.35 -0.18 -5.04
C GLN A 82 4.84 1.27 -5.20
N HIS A 83 4.03 2.26 -4.81
CA HIS A 83 4.44 3.67 -4.84
C HIS A 83 5.60 3.92 -3.89
N LEU A 84 5.57 3.31 -2.71
CA LEU A 84 6.61 3.46 -1.71
C LEU A 84 7.95 2.89 -2.18
N GLU A 85 7.92 1.69 -2.77
CA GLU A 85 9.10 0.99 -3.30
C GLU A 85 9.67 1.68 -4.56
N GLY A 86 8.81 2.27 -5.39
CA GLY A 86 9.23 2.99 -6.60
C GLY A 86 9.77 4.39 -6.36
N GLU A 87 9.79 4.86 -5.10
CA GLU A 87 10.11 6.24 -4.70
C GLU A 87 9.27 7.33 -5.40
N THR A 88 8.23 6.95 -6.15
CA THR A 88 7.35 7.84 -6.92
C THR A 88 6.51 8.74 -6.02
N TRP A 89 6.45 8.43 -4.72
CA TRP A 89 5.77 9.24 -3.72
C TRP A 89 6.43 10.59 -3.46
N ARG A 90 7.74 10.77 -3.75
CA ARG A 90 8.46 12.02 -3.46
C ARG A 90 8.03 13.18 -4.36
N ASP A 91 7.73 12.89 -5.62
CA ASP A 91 7.31 13.87 -6.62
C ASP A 91 5.79 13.86 -6.88
N ALA A 92 5.05 13.07 -6.09
CA ALA A 92 3.62 12.96 -6.25
C ALA A 92 2.93 14.29 -5.91
N LYS A 93 2.11 14.77 -6.83
CA LYS A 93 1.25 15.94 -6.62
C LYS A 93 -0.14 15.50 -6.17
N LEU A 94 -0.80 16.37 -5.40
CA LEU A 94 -2.20 16.19 -5.08
C LEU A 94 -3.02 16.14 -6.37
N ASP A 95 -3.91 15.15 -6.46
CA ASP A 95 -4.86 15.03 -7.55
C ASP A 95 -5.95 16.08 -7.38
N MET A 96 -6.10 16.97 -8.37
CA MET A 96 -7.09 18.05 -8.35
C MET A 96 -8.52 17.49 -8.27
N SER A 97 -8.78 16.33 -8.88
CA SER A 97 -10.09 15.67 -8.80
C SER A 97 -10.43 15.16 -7.39
N LYS A 98 -9.44 15.00 -6.50
CA LYS A 98 -9.70 14.71 -5.08
C LYS A 98 -9.99 15.98 -4.30
N LEU A 99 -9.32 17.09 -4.62
CA LEU A 99 -9.59 18.40 -4.00
C LEU A 99 -11.03 18.86 -4.27
N ASP A 100 -11.51 18.69 -5.50
CA ASP A 100 -12.88 19.06 -5.88
C ASP A 100 -13.97 18.28 -5.11
N LYS A 101 -13.61 17.14 -4.50
CA LYS A 101 -14.52 16.29 -3.72
C LYS A 101 -14.44 16.55 -2.22
N MET A 102 -13.49 17.37 -1.76
CA MET A 102 -13.34 17.72 -0.36
C MET A 102 -14.32 18.84 0.02
N SER A 103 -14.77 18.84 1.27
CA SER A 103 -15.53 19.98 1.80
C SER A 103 -14.63 21.19 2.04
N ASP A 104 -15.22 22.38 2.13
CA ASP A 104 -14.49 23.62 2.44
C ASP A 104 -13.65 23.49 3.73
N ASP A 105 -14.18 22.82 4.77
CA ASP A 105 -13.46 22.56 6.02
C ASP A 105 -12.23 21.66 5.80
N GLN A 106 -12.37 20.61 4.99
CA GLN A 106 -11.27 19.71 4.67
C GLN A 106 -10.18 20.41 3.86
N ILE A 107 -10.58 21.29 2.93
CA ILE A 107 -9.68 22.13 2.16
C ILE A 107 -8.93 23.09 3.09
N GLY A 108 -9.63 23.72 4.05
CA GLY A 108 -9.02 24.57 5.06
C GLY A 108 -7.98 23.83 5.90
N GLN A 109 -8.32 22.64 6.41
CA GLN A 109 -7.37 21.81 7.17
C GLN A 109 -6.15 21.40 6.36
N LEU A 110 -6.34 21.05 5.09
CA LEU A 110 -5.25 20.69 4.19
C LEU A 110 -4.32 21.88 3.92
N TYR A 111 -4.87 23.08 3.79
CA TYR A 111 -4.10 24.30 3.62
C TYR A 111 -3.27 24.65 4.86
N GLU A 112 -3.83 24.54 6.06
CA GLU A 112 -3.10 24.71 7.32
C GLU A 112 -1.98 23.68 7.48
N LEU A 113 -2.21 22.44 7.07
CA LEU A 113 -1.17 21.41 7.05
C LEU A 113 -0.04 21.78 6.09
N MET A 114 -0.36 22.33 4.90
CA MET A 114 0.62 22.76 3.92
C MET A 114 1.52 23.88 4.47
N LYS A 115 0.95 24.89 5.12
CA LYS A 115 1.71 26.00 5.73
C LYS A 115 2.70 25.51 6.78
N LYS A 116 2.23 24.66 7.70
CA LYS A 116 3.07 24.03 8.74
C LYS A 116 4.23 23.24 8.14
N ALA A 117 3.96 22.46 7.09
CA ALA A 117 4.99 21.68 6.42
C ALA A 117 6.04 22.55 5.70
N ARG A 118 5.70 23.78 5.32
CA ARG A 118 6.62 24.76 4.71
C ARG A 118 7.30 25.67 5.72
N ASN A 119 6.99 25.55 7.01
CA ASN A 119 7.41 26.48 8.06
C ASN A 119 7.01 27.94 7.76
N GLU A 120 5.86 28.16 7.09
CA GLU A 120 5.37 29.51 6.76
C GLU A 120 4.67 30.22 7.95
N ASP A 121 4.66 29.59 9.14
CA ASP A 121 3.93 30.09 10.32
C ASP A 121 4.75 31.07 11.20
N ASP A 122 6.05 31.26 10.95
CA ASP A 122 6.91 32.12 11.79
C ASP A 122 6.84 33.63 11.46
N ASP A 123 6.27 34.05 10.33
CA ASP A 123 6.33 35.46 9.87
C ASP A 123 5.13 36.34 10.27
N SER A 124 4.14 35.82 11.00
CA SER A 124 2.92 36.58 11.37
C SER A 124 2.80 36.97 12.84
N SER A 125 3.80 36.66 13.66
CA SER A 125 3.88 37.07 15.07
C SER A 125 5.17 37.86 15.32
N SER A 126 5.17 39.14 14.95
CA SER A 126 6.12 40.16 15.43
C SER A 126 5.40 41.46 15.71
#